data_AF-A0A7K2EEY4-F1
#
_entry.id   AF-A0A7K2EEY4-F1
#
_cell.length_a   1.000
_cell.length_b   1.000
_cell.length_c   1.000
_cell.angle_alpha   90.00
_cell.angle_beta   90.00
_cell.angle_gamma   90.00
#
_symmetry.space_group_name_H-M   'P 1'
#
loop_
_entity.id
_entity.type
_entity.pdbx_description
1 polymer ?
#
loop_
_entity_poly.entity_id
_entity_poly.type
_entity_poly.pdbx_seq_one_letter_code
_entity_poly.pdbx_strand_id
1 'polypeptide(L)' 'MSAIPDFATVPWSSRAGDRTAAPPAANGGRQPHRTPEGIDLQPFYTAADVAGLQAPHGYPGLAPYLRGPHPT' A
#
# COMPACT_ATOMS: atom_id res chain seq x y z
N MET A 1 33.64 -12.94 17.41
CA MET A 1 33.87 -11.66 16.69
C MET A 1 33.04 -11.71 15.42
N SER A 2 31.94 -10.95 15.34
CA SER A 2 31.11 -10.93 14.13
C SER A 2 31.73 -9.94 13.14
N ALA A 3 32.09 -10.42 11.94
CA ALA A 3 32.61 -9.58 10.88
C ALA A 3 31.45 -8.83 10.20
N ILE A 4 31.59 -7.51 10.07
CA ILE A 4 30.66 -6.70 9.27
C ILE A 4 30.75 -7.17 7.81
N PRO A 5 29.63 -7.49 7.13
CA PRO A 5 29.66 -7.93 5.73
C PRO A 5 30.16 -6.85 4.78
N ASP A 6 30.72 -7.26 3.64
CA ASP A 6 31.04 -6.33 2.55
C ASP A 6 29.77 -5.96 1.76
N PHE A 7 29.21 -4.80 2.08
CA PHE A 7 27.99 -4.28 1.45
C PHE A 7 28.18 -3.84 -0.02
N ALA A 8 29.40 -3.72 -0.54
CA ALA A 8 29.61 -3.42 -1.96
C ALA A 8 29.19 -4.59 -2.86
N THR A 9 29.14 -5.80 -2.30
CA THR A 9 28.77 -7.04 -3.02
C THR A 9 27.35 -7.52 -2.74
N VAL A 10 26.64 -6.86 -1.81
CA VAL A 10 25.27 -7.22 -1.45
C VAL A 10 24.31 -6.58 -2.46
N PRO A 11 23.52 -7.37 -3.21
CA PRO A 11 22.54 -6.81 -4.14
C PRO A 11 21.43 -6.08 -3.37
N TRP A 12 20.95 -4.97 -3.95
CA TRP A 12 19.88 -4.15 -3.36
C TRP A 12 18.63 -4.95 -3.00
N SER A 13 18.28 -5.95 -3.80
CA SER A 13 17.21 -6.89 -3.50
C SER A 13 17.79 -8.30 -3.33
N SER A 14 17.55 -8.89 -2.16
CA SER A 14 17.64 -10.34 -2.02
C SER A 14 16.53 -10.98 -2.88
N ARG A 15 16.76 -12.21 -3.36
CA ARG A 15 15.71 -13.07 -3.97
C ARG A 15 14.66 -13.52 -2.93
N ALA A 16 14.33 -12.66 -1.98
CA ALA A 16 13.10 -12.67 -1.21
C ALA A 16 12.03 -11.89 -2.00
N GLY A 17 11.86 -12.21 -3.28
CA GLY A 17 10.75 -11.72 -4.10
C GLY A 17 9.39 -12.28 -3.65
N ASP A 18 9.41 -13.27 -2.77
CA ASP A 18 8.23 -13.91 -2.15
C ASP A 18 8.06 -13.54 -0.67
N ARG A 19 8.69 -12.46 -0.18
CA ARG A 19 8.14 -11.81 1.02
C ARG A 19 6.88 -11.07 0.58
N THR A 20 5.78 -11.79 0.39
CA THR A 20 4.46 -11.21 0.65
C THR A 20 4.58 -10.55 2.00
N ALA A 21 4.51 -9.22 2.05
CA ALA A 21 4.51 -8.50 3.30
C ALA A 21 3.54 -9.24 4.22
N ALA A 22 4.07 -9.81 5.31
CA ALA A 22 3.21 -10.49 6.26
C ALA A 22 2.11 -9.46 6.61
N PRO A 23 0.82 -9.82 6.48
CA PRO A 23 -0.24 -8.89 6.87
C PRO A 23 0.13 -8.34 8.25
N PRO A 24 0.06 -7.01 8.45
CA PRO A 24 0.46 -6.40 9.72
C PRO A 24 -0.21 -7.24 10.80
N ALA A 25 0.60 -7.78 11.72
CA ALA A 25 0.11 -8.77 12.68
C ALA A 25 -1.23 -8.25 13.23
N ALA A 26 -2.29 -9.06 13.10
CA ALA A 26 -3.60 -8.75 13.68
C ALA A 26 -3.51 -8.43 15.19
N ASN A 27 -2.36 -8.73 15.78
CA ASN A 27 -1.95 -8.50 17.15
C ASN A 27 -1.42 -7.07 17.34
N GLY A 28 -2.28 -6.10 17.03
CA GLY A 28 -2.09 -4.68 17.36
C GLY A 28 -3.37 -3.98 17.83
N GLY A 29 -4.52 -4.68 17.84
CA GLY A 29 -5.74 -4.29 18.57
C GLY A 29 -6.32 -2.89 18.30
N ARG A 30 -5.87 -2.18 17.25
CA ARG A 30 -6.34 -0.83 16.99
C ARG A 30 -7.69 -0.92 16.29
N GLN A 31 -8.74 -0.61 17.05
CA GLN A 31 -10.11 -0.53 16.56
C GLN A 31 -10.21 0.50 15.43
N PRO A 32 -11.11 0.29 14.45
CA PRO A 32 -11.39 1.28 13.42
C PRO A 32 -11.74 2.64 14.05
N HIS A 33 -11.23 3.72 13.47
CA HIS A 33 -11.56 5.07 13.90
C HIS A 33 -12.81 5.56 13.16
N ARG A 34 -13.88 5.82 13.91
CA ARG A 34 -15.12 6.39 13.35
C ARG A 34 -14.94 7.87 13.06
N THR A 35 -15.10 8.27 11.80
CA THR A 35 -15.06 9.68 11.40
C THR A 35 -16.43 10.35 11.47
N PRO A 36 -16.49 11.69 11.51
CA PRO A 36 -17.75 12.45 11.44
C PRO A 36 -18.58 12.18 10.18
N GLU A 37 -17.94 11.79 9.08
CA GLU A 37 -18.60 11.43 7.81
C GLU A 37 -19.27 10.05 7.86
N GLY A 38 -19.14 9.33 8.97
CA GLY A 38 -19.73 8.00 9.16
C GLY A 38 -18.91 6.86 8.55
N ILE A 39 -17.61 7.07 8.30
CA ILE A 39 -16.71 6.09 7.72
C ILE A 39 -15.84 5.49 8.83
N ASP A 40 -15.69 4.16 8.82
CA ASP A 40 -14.77 3.46 9.73
C ASP A 40 -13.39 3.32 9.08
N LEU A 41 -12.43 4.10 9.58
CA LEU A 41 -11.06 4.05 9.09
C LEU A 41 -10.30 2.89 9.71
N GLN A 42 -9.86 1.97 8.86
CA GLN A 42 -9.00 0.86 9.26
C GLN A 42 -7.57 1.37 9.53
N PRO A 43 -6.85 0.76 10.49
CA PRO A 43 -5.48 1.16 10.80
C PRO A 43 -4.50 0.88 9.64
N PHE A 44 -4.82 -0.08 8.77
CA PHE A 44 -4.03 -0.45 7.61
C PHE A 44 -4.95 -0.87 6.45
N TYR A 45 -4.51 -0.56 5.23
CA TYR A 45 -5.16 -0.96 3.98
C TYR A 45 -4.13 -1.68 3.10
N THR A 46 -4.60 -2.65 2.32
CA THR A 46 -3.82 -3.55 1.49
C THR A 46 -4.29 -3.49 0.04
N ALA A 47 -3.60 -4.20 -0.85
CA ALA A 47 -4.04 -4.32 -2.25
C ALA A 47 -5.45 -4.93 -2.40
N ALA A 48 -5.89 -5.74 -1.41
CA ALA A 48 -7.22 -6.32 -1.42
C ALA A 48 -8.32 -5.27 -1.27
N ASP A 49 -8.06 -4.18 -0.54
CA ASP A 49 -9.05 -3.12 -0.28
C ASP A 49 -9.32 -2.23 -1.51
N VAL A 50 -8.47 -2.32 -2.53
CA VAL A 50 -8.63 -1.63 -3.82
C VAL A 50 -9.38 -2.51 -4.84
N ALA A 51 -9.52 -3.81 -4.56
CA ALA A 51 -10.19 -4.74 -5.46
C ALA A 51 -11.67 -4.35 -5.65
N GLY A 52 -12.11 -4.22 -6.90
CA GLY A 52 -13.49 -3.88 -7.24
C GLY A 52 -13.84 -2.40 -7.21
N LEU A 53 -12.88 -1.49 -6.97
CA LEU A 53 -13.11 -0.07 -7.23
C LEU A 53 -13.41 0.17 -8.72
N GLN A 54 -14.34 1.07 -9.01
CA GLN A 54 -14.90 1.22 -10.37
C GLN A 54 -13.94 1.87 -11.39
N ALA A 55 -13.03 2.74 -10.96
CA ALA A 55 -12.11 3.45 -11.87
C ALA A 55 -10.70 3.71 -11.29
N PRO A 56 -9.99 2.70 -10.74
CA PRO A 56 -8.66 2.89 -10.14
C PRO A 56 -7.57 3.26 -11.17
N HIS A 57 -7.77 2.89 -12.45
CA HIS A 57 -6.75 2.98 -13.51
C HIS A 57 -7.06 4.03 -14.59
N GLY A 58 -7.89 5.04 -14.28
CA GLY A 58 -8.16 6.15 -15.21
C GLY A 58 -6.97 7.09 -15.41
N TYR A 59 -7.07 7.96 -16.42
CA TYR A 59 -6.10 9.01 -16.74
C TYR A 59 -6.66 10.41 -16.46
N PRO A 60 -5.82 11.42 -16.15
CA PRO A 60 -6.27 12.80 -16.01
C PRO A 60 -6.83 13.31 -17.35
N GLY A 61 -7.84 14.19 -17.30
CA GLY A 61 -8.50 14.71 -18.50
C GLY A 61 -9.45 13.73 -19.22
N LEU A 62 -9.74 12.56 -18.64
CA LEU A 62 -10.68 11.58 -19.17
C LEU A 62 -11.75 11.23 -18.13
N ALA A 63 -13.02 11.16 -18.54
CA ALA A 63 -14.14 10.84 -17.64
C ALA A 63 -13.91 9.51 -16.90
N PRO A 64 -14.17 9.40 -15.58
CA PRO A 64 -14.89 10.34 -14.71
C PRO A 64 -14.00 11.40 -14.04
N TYR A 65 -12.82 11.70 -14.58
CA TYR A 65 -11.92 12.78 -14.14
C TYR A 65 -11.41 12.68 -12.70
N LEU A 66 -11.34 11.46 -12.13
CA LEU A 66 -10.83 11.22 -10.76
C LEU A 66 -9.40 11.69 -10.54
N ARG A 67 -8.58 11.76 -11.61
CA ARG A 67 -7.19 12.26 -11.56
C ARG A 67 -7.06 13.73 -11.97
N GLY A 68 -8.18 14.43 -12.10
CA GLY A 68 -8.24 15.83 -12.51
C GLY A 68 -8.81 16.04 -13.92
N PRO A 69 -9.29 17.25 -14.22
CA PRO A 69 -9.96 17.58 -15.47
C PRO A 69 -9.02 17.86 -16.66
N HIS A 70 -7.73 18.09 -16.41
CA HIS A 70 -6.74 18.42 -17.45
C HIS A 70 -5.70 17.30 -17.58
N PRO A 71 -5.28 16.94 -18.80
CA PRO A 71 -4.40 15.79 -19.04
C PRO A 71 -2.90 16.01 -18.78
N THR A 72 -2.48 17.24 -18.41
CA THR A 72 -1.06 17.64 -18.24
C THR A 72 -0.88 18.52 -17.03
#